data_AF-A0AAV0TS49-F1
#
_entry.id   AF-A0AAV0TS49-F1
#
_cell.length_a   1.000
_cell.length_b   1.000
_cell.length_c   1.000
_cell.angle_alpha   90.00
_cell.angle_beta   90.00
_cell.angle_gamma   90.00
#
_symmetry.space_group_name_H-M   'P 1'
#
loop_
_entity.id
_entity.type
_entity.pdbx_description
1 polymer ?
#
loop_
_entity_poly.entity_id
_entity_poly.type
_entity_poly.pdbx_seq_one_letter_code
_entity_poly.pdbx_strand_id
1 'polypeptide(L)'
;MASAVICLTCSAVFHLMFVVSRSAFTFLSRLDYAGITILIAGSFYPMIYYSFYCHPWLRSAYLVSISTMAALTFTVALMPIFSTPRFLVARTCIFLALGFFGFVPVTHLVWHFGLFDPHVTVMIGPLLLMGLLYTSGAIIYATKFPERFYPGRFDLWFSSHQLWHICVVAAALVHFANALQQYQWRWNTQCEA
;
A
#
# COMPACT_ATOMS: atom_id res chain seq x y z
N MET A 1 3.20 6.50 -9.31
CA MET A 1 3.94 7.64 -8.71
C MET A 1 3.02 8.69 -8.08
N ALA A 2 2.01 9.22 -8.79
CA ALA A 2 1.14 10.26 -8.23
C ALA A 2 0.51 9.90 -6.87
N SER A 3 -0.04 8.69 -6.73
CA SER A 3 -0.62 8.21 -5.47
C SER A 3 0.38 8.17 -4.30
N ALA A 4 1.63 7.76 -4.57
CA ALA A 4 2.69 7.75 -3.58
C ALA A 4 3.10 9.16 -3.15
N VAL A 5 3.24 10.09 -4.11
CA VAL A 5 3.54 11.50 -3.81
C VAL A 5 2.44 12.09 -2.92
N ILE A 6 1.16 11.86 -3.26
CA ILE A 6 0.04 12.32 -2.44
C ILE A 6 0.12 11.76 -1.02
N CYS A 7 0.25 10.44 -0.87
CA CYS A 7 0.34 9.79 0.43
C CYS A 7 1.49 10.35 1.28
N LEU A 8 2.70 10.39 0.73
CA LEU A 8 3.89 10.84 1.47
C LEU A 8 3.83 12.34 1.79
N THR A 9 3.24 13.15 0.91
CA THR A 9 3.03 14.58 1.17
C THR A 9 2.02 14.80 2.28
N CYS A 10 0.87 14.13 2.24
CA CYS A 10 -0.13 14.18 3.31
C CYS A 10 0.48 13.77 4.65
N SER A 11 1.31 12.72 4.65
CA SER A 11 1.99 12.23 5.84
C SER A 11 3.02 13.22 6.39
N ALA A 12 3.88 13.76 5.53
CA ALA A 12 4.88 14.75 5.91
C ALA A 12 4.23 16.03 6.46
N VAL A 13 3.17 16.53 5.82
CA VAL A 13 2.43 17.71 6.27
C VAL A 13 1.77 17.45 7.62
N PHE A 14 1.14 16.28 7.82
CA PHE A 14 0.57 15.92 9.11
C PHE A 14 1.63 15.92 10.20
N HIS A 15 2.75 15.21 10.00
CA HIS A 15 3.82 15.10 11.00
C HIS A 15 4.59 16.40 11.24
N LEU A 16 4.57 17.34 10.31
CA LEU A 16 5.11 18.68 10.53
C LEU A 16 4.18 19.54 11.38
N MET A 17 2.86 19.40 11.18
CA MET A 17 1.86 20.32 11.72
C MET A 17 1.06 19.77 12.91
N PHE A 18 1.30 18.52 13.34
CA PHE A 18 0.46 17.82 14.33
C PHE A 18 0.39 18.51 15.70
N VAL A 19 1.37 19.35 16.04
CA VAL A 19 1.44 20.10 17.31
C VAL A 19 0.79 21.49 17.25
N VAL A 20 0.44 21.98 16.06
CA VAL A 20 0.02 23.37 15.85
C VAL A 20 -1.34 23.67 16.49
N SER A 21 -2.32 22.78 16.29
CA SER A 21 -3.63 22.90 16.94
C SER A 21 -4.39 21.58 16.90
N ARG A 22 -5.39 21.42 17.78
CA ARG A 22 -6.27 20.25 17.79
C ARG A 22 -7.07 20.08 16.49
N SER A 23 -7.46 21.20 15.87
CA SER A 23 -8.16 21.21 14.58
C SER A 23 -7.25 20.69 13.46
N ALA A 24 -6.02 21.22 13.38
CA ALA A 24 -5.01 20.76 12.42
C ALA A 24 -4.69 19.28 12.60
N PHE A 25 -4.46 18.82 13.84
CA PHE A 25 -4.25 17.41 14.15
C PHE A 25 -5.39 16.53 13.62
N THR A 26 -6.64 16.89 13.92
CA THR A 26 -7.81 16.09 13.55
C THR A 26 -8.02 16.05 12.04
N PHE A 27 -7.83 17.18 11.35
CA PHE A 27 -7.96 17.25 9.90
C PHE A 27 -6.83 16.51 9.17
N LEU A 28 -5.58 16.81 9.50
CA LEU A 28 -4.42 16.27 8.79
C LEU A 28 -4.18 14.79 9.07
N SER A 29 -4.50 14.28 10.27
CA SER A 29 -4.43 12.84 10.54
C SER A 29 -5.37 12.04 9.65
N ARG A 30 -6.56 12.57 9.34
CA ARG A 30 -7.49 11.95 8.39
C ARG A 30 -6.92 11.94 6.97
N LEU A 31 -6.26 13.01 6.54
CA LEU A 31 -5.60 13.06 5.25
C LEU A 31 -4.41 12.09 5.15
N ASP A 32 -3.65 11.91 6.23
CA ASP A 32 -2.57 10.92 6.31
C ASP A 32 -3.11 9.50 6.08
N TYR A 33 -4.20 9.12 6.78
CA TYR A 33 -4.85 7.82 6.58
C TYR A 33 -5.51 7.66 5.20
N ALA A 34 -6.13 8.71 4.69
CA ALA A 34 -6.69 8.73 3.34
C ALA A 34 -5.58 8.56 2.28
N GLY A 35 -4.41 9.15 2.52
CA GLY A 35 -3.21 8.99 1.71
C GLY A 35 -2.79 7.54 1.55
N ILE A 36 -2.77 6.76 2.64
CA ILE A 36 -2.48 5.32 2.59
C ILE A 36 -3.44 4.59 1.64
N THR A 37 -4.73 4.92 1.71
CA THR A 37 -5.75 4.32 0.84
C THR A 37 -5.51 4.65 -0.63
N ILE A 38 -5.17 5.92 -0.93
CA ILE A 38 -4.83 6.37 -2.28
C ILE A 38 -3.57 5.65 -2.80
N LEU A 39 -2.53 5.51 -1.97
CA LEU A 39 -1.31 4.79 -2.31
C LEU A 39 -1.62 3.34 -2.67
N ILE A 40 -2.35 2.62 -1.81
CA ILE A 40 -2.71 1.23 -2.06
C ILE A 40 -3.51 1.13 -3.36
N ALA A 41 -4.61 1.87 -3.50
CA ALA A 41 -5.43 1.81 -4.71
C ALA A 41 -4.62 2.12 -5.98
N GLY A 42 -3.85 3.22 -5.98
CA GLY A 42 -3.04 3.62 -7.13
C GLY A 42 -1.93 2.62 -7.48
N SER A 43 -1.43 1.84 -6.53
CA SER A 43 -0.43 0.79 -6.77
C SER A 43 -1.01 -0.41 -7.54
N PHE A 44 -2.31 -0.69 -7.39
CA PHE A 44 -2.96 -1.79 -8.09
C PHE A 44 -3.18 -1.52 -9.58
N TYR A 45 -3.38 -0.26 -9.98
CA TYR A 45 -3.68 0.11 -11.36
C TYR A 45 -2.64 -0.39 -12.36
N PRO A 46 -1.33 -0.03 -12.26
CA PRO A 46 -0.34 -0.50 -13.22
C PRO A 46 -0.20 -2.02 -13.19
N MET A 47 -0.18 -2.63 -12.00
CA MET A 47 0.01 -4.07 -11.85
C MET A 47 -1.14 -4.86 -12.48
N ILE A 48 -2.40 -4.53 -12.19
CA ILE A 48 -3.56 -5.18 -12.82
C ILE A 48 -3.57 -4.90 -14.33
N TYR A 49 -3.27 -3.67 -14.74
CA TYR A 49 -3.32 -3.28 -16.14
C TYR A 49 -2.36 -4.11 -17.01
N TYR A 50 -1.11 -4.28 -16.59
CA TYR A 50 -0.12 -5.07 -17.32
C TYR A 50 -0.31 -6.59 -17.13
N SER A 51 -0.77 -7.02 -15.95
CA SER A 51 -1.07 -8.44 -15.65
C SER A 51 -2.27 -8.97 -16.44
N PHE A 52 -3.29 -8.16 -16.69
CA PHE A 52 -4.48 -8.57 -17.45
C PHE A 52 -4.64 -7.78 -18.75
N TYR A 53 -3.52 -7.35 -19.34
CA TYR A 53 -3.51 -6.49 -20.52
C TYR A 53 -4.33 -7.08 -21.68
N CYS A 54 -4.17 -8.38 -21.92
CA CYS A 54 -4.87 -9.14 -22.97
C CYS A 54 -6.27 -9.63 -22.57
N HIS A 55 -6.67 -9.44 -21.30
CA HIS A 55 -7.97 -9.87 -20.77
C HIS A 55 -8.76 -8.67 -20.24
N PRO A 56 -9.35 -7.84 -21.13
CA PRO A 56 -9.95 -6.56 -20.76
C PRO A 56 -11.10 -6.70 -19.75
N TRP A 57 -11.86 -7.80 -19.79
CA TRP A 57 -12.92 -8.07 -18.82
C TRP A 57 -12.37 -8.30 -17.42
N LEU A 58 -11.37 -9.19 -17.27
CA LEU A 58 -10.71 -9.46 -15.98
C LEU A 58 -10.03 -8.22 -15.42
N ARG A 59 -9.31 -7.49 -16.28
CA ARG A 59 -8.67 -6.22 -15.94
C ARG A 59 -9.68 -5.24 -15.35
N SER A 60 -10.79 -5.01 -16.04
CA SER A 60 -11.85 -4.09 -15.58
C SER A 60 -12.50 -4.58 -14.28
N ALA A 61 -12.81 -5.87 -14.17
CA ALA A 61 -13.40 -6.43 -12.96
C ALA A 61 -12.51 -6.21 -11.73
N TYR A 62 -11.20 -6.45 -11.84
CA TYR A 62 -10.26 -6.22 -10.75
C TYR A 62 -10.07 -4.74 -10.42
N LEU A 63 -9.97 -3.86 -11.44
CA LEU A 63 -9.84 -2.42 -11.23
C LEU A 63 -11.10 -1.83 -10.55
N VAL A 64 -12.30 -2.25 -10.95
CA VAL A 64 -13.56 -1.85 -10.29
C VAL A 64 -13.62 -2.37 -8.86
N SER A 65 -13.18 -3.61 -8.62
CA SER A 65 -13.15 -4.21 -7.28
C SER A 65 -12.25 -3.42 -6.32
N ILE A 66 -10.99 -3.18 -6.70
CA ILE A 66 -10.07 -2.42 -5.85
C ILE A 66 -10.54 -0.97 -5.67
N SER A 67 -11.12 -0.35 -6.70
CA SER A 67 -11.67 1.00 -6.62
C SER A 67 -12.81 1.10 -5.62
N THR A 68 -13.73 0.12 -5.64
CA THR A 68 -14.85 0.06 -4.70
C THR A 68 -14.37 -0.15 -3.27
N MET A 69 -13.46 -1.11 -3.04
CA MET A 69 -12.88 -1.37 -1.72
C MET A 69 -12.10 -0.15 -1.19
N ALA A 70 -11.36 0.52 -2.07
CA ALA A 70 -10.63 1.74 -1.74
C ALA A 70 -11.57 2.91 -1.42
N ALA A 71 -12.66 3.09 -2.16
CA ALA A 71 -13.65 4.12 -1.88
C ALA A 71 -14.27 3.93 -0.49
N LEU A 72 -14.66 2.70 -0.13
CA LEU A 72 -15.16 2.37 1.20
C LEU A 72 -14.12 2.65 2.29
N THR A 73 -12.88 2.20 2.08
CA THR A 73 -11.77 2.42 3.02
C THR A 73 -11.44 3.90 3.18
N PHE A 74 -11.51 4.67 2.10
CA PHE A 74 -11.27 6.11 2.08
C PHE A 74 -12.34 6.84 2.89
N THR A 75 -13.62 6.50 2.72
CA THR A 75 -14.71 7.05 3.53
C THR A 75 -14.49 6.77 5.02
N VAL A 76 -14.11 5.54 5.39
CA VAL A 76 -13.80 5.17 6.78
C VAL A 76 -12.58 5.96 7.30
N ALA A 77 -11.53 6.14 6.50
CA ALA A 77 -10.34 6.88 6.87
C ALA A 77 -10.61 8.36 7.18
N LEU A 78 -11.65 8.95 6.58
CA LEU A 78 -12.09 10.32 6.84
C LEU A 78 -12.96 10.47 8.10
N MET A 79 -13.39 9.37 8.73
CA MET A 79 -14.21 9.43 9.95
C MET A 79 -13.36 9.86 11.16
N PRO A 80 -13.79 10.85 11.96
CA PRO A 80 -13.03 11.32 13.12
C PRO A 80 -12.76 10.24 14.19
N ILE A 81 -13.65 9.27 14.33
CA ILE A 81 -13.49 8.19 15.31
C ILE A 81 -12.32 7.26 14.97
N PHE A 82 -12.00 7.13 13.68
CA PHE A 82 -10.98 6.23 13.17
C PHE A 82 -9.55 6.71 13.47
N SER A 83 -9.37 8.00 13.77
CA SER A 83 -8.08 8.57 14.17
C SER A 83 -7.74 8.33 15.64
N THR A 84 -8.68 7.84 16.44
CA THR A 84 -8.42 7.57 17.86
C THR A 84 -7.55 6.32 18.07
N PRO A 85 -6.72 6.27 19.14
CA PRO A 85 -5.85 5.13 19.41
C PRO A 85 -6.59 3.79 19.56
N ARG A 86 -7.86 3.82 20.02
CA ARG A 86 -8.71 2.63 20.19
C ARG A 86 -8.90 1.83 18.89
N PHE A 87 -8.86 2.49 17.73
CA PHE A 87 -9.08 1.85 16.43
C PHE A 87 -7.78 1.49 15.70
N LEU A 88 -6.62 1.58 16.36
CA LEU A 88 -5.33 1.28 15.72
C LEU A 88 -5.33 -0.11 15.06
N VAL A 89 -5.75 -1.15 15.78
CA VAL A 89 -5.77 -2.53 15.24
C VAL A 89 -6.74 -2.64 14.08
N ALA A 90 -7.96 -2.12 14.22
CA ALA A 90 -8.96 -2.14 13.15
C ALA A 90 -8.44 -1.43 11.88
N ARG A 91 -7.78 -0.28 12.05
CA ARG A 91 -7.17 0.47 10.96
C ARG A 91 -6.07 -0.32 10.25
N THR A 92 -5.16 -0.90 11.01
CA THR A 92 -4.11 -1.75 10.45
C THR A 92 -4.71 -2.93 9.69
N CYS A 93 -5.71 -3.61 10.25
CA CYS A 93 -6.38 -4.73 9.57
C CYS A 93 -7.09 -4.31 8.27
N ILE A 94 -7.78 -3.16 8.25
CA ILE A 94 -8.46 -2.66 7.05
C ILE A 94 -7.45 -2.37 5.93
N PHE A 95 -6.35 -1.68 6.24
CA PHE A 95 -5.32 -1.37 5.25
C PHE A 95 -4.59 -2.62 4.75
N LEU A 96 -4.27 -3.56 5.65
CA LEU A 96 -3.69 -4.85 5.26
C LEU A 96 -4.66 -5.66 4.40
N ALA A 97 -5.94 -5.71 4.74
CA ALA A 97 -6.94 -6.40 3.93
C ALA A 97 -7.06 -5.80 2.53
N LEU A 98 -7.04 -4.46 2.40
CA LEU A 98 -7.04 -3.78 1.12
C LEU A 98 -5.79 -4.13 0.29
N GLY A 99 -4.61 -4.17 0.91
CA GLY A 99 -3.37 -4.59 0.25
C GLY A 99 -3.36 -6.07 -0.12
N PHE A 100 -3.88 -6.94 0.74
CA PHE A 100 -3.96 -8.38 0.52
C PHE A 100 -5.02 -8.80 -0.50
N PHE A 101 -5.89 -7.88 -0.93
CA PHE A 101 -6.68 -8.10 -2.15
C PHE A 101 -5.80 -8.53 -3.33
N GLY A 102 -4.52 -8.09 -3.37
CA GLY A 102 -3.54 -8.49 -4.38
C GLY A 102 -3.30 -9.99 -4.51
N PHE A 103 -3.55 -10.79 -3.47
CA PHE A 103 -3.48 -12.25 -3.58
C PHE A 103 -4.49 -12.81 -4.58
N VAL A 104 -5.68 -12.21 -4.71
CA VAL A 104 -6.73 -12.68 -5.61
C VAL A 104 -6.33 -12.57 -7.10
N PRO A 105 -5.95 -11.40 -7.64
CA PRO A 105 -5.50 -11.30 -9.03
C PRO A 105 -4.18 -12.06 -9.27
N VAL A 106 -3.27 -12.13 -8.31
CA VAL A 106 -2.00 -12.87 -8.47
C VAL A 106 -2.24 -14.37 -8.58
N THR A 107 -3.07 -14.94 -7.69
CA THR A 107 -3.39 -16.37 -7.74
C THR A 107 -4.16 -16.72 -9.00
N HIS A 108 -5.07 -15.86 -9.47
CA HIS A 108 -5.73 -16.03 -10.75
C HIS A 108 -4.73 -15.99 -11.92
N LEU A 109 -3.78 -15.05 -11.91
CA LEU A 109 -2.74 -14.96 -12.94
C LEU A 109 -1.88 -16.23 -12.98
N VAL A 110 -1.45 -16.72 -11.81
CA VAL A 110 -0.68 -17.97 -11.67
C VAL A 110 -1.49 -19.19 -12.13
N TRP A 111 -2.79 -19.23 -11.84
CA TRP A 111 -3.66 -20.32 -12.29
C TRP A 111 -3.85 -20.30 -13.81
N HIS A 112 -3.87 -19.12 -14.43
CA HIS A 112 -4.07 -18.96 -15.87
C HIS A 112 -2.80 -19.26 -16.70
N PHE A 113 -1.66 -18.71 -16.31
CA PHE A 113 -0.40 -18.80 -17.07
C PHE A 113 0.59 -19.85 -16.52
N GLY A 114 0.47 -20.21 -15.24
CA GLY A 114 1.44 -21.05 -14.54
C GLY A 114 2.52 -20.23 -13.80
N LEU A 115 3.09 -20.84 -12.75
CA LEU A 115 4.04 -20.15 -11.86
C LEU A 115 5.35 -19.76 -12.55
N PHE A 116 5.80 -20.55 -13.53
CA PHE A 116 7.08 -20.37 -14.22
C PHE A 116 6.97 -19.56 -15.50
N ASP A 117 5.77 -19.05 -15.82
CA ASP A 117 5.58 -18.20 -16.99
C ASP A 117 6.38 -16.89 -16.85
N PRO A 118 7.06 -16.39 -17.90
CA PRO A 118 7.77 -15.11 -17.88
C PRO A 118 6.92 -13.93 -17.39
N HIS A 119 5.61 -13.93 -17.68
CA HIS A 119 4.66 -12.91 -17.24
C HIS A 119 4.52 -12.87 -15.72
N VAL A 120 4.49 -14.05 -15.09
CA VAL A 120 4.32 -14.22 -13.65
C VAL A 120 5.65 -14.02 -12.92
N THR A 121 6.74 -14.60 -13.45
CA THR A 121 8.05 -14.61 -12.80
C THR A 121 8.68 -13.22 -12.70
N VAL A 122 8.45 -12.34 -13.68
CA VAL A 122 8.86 -10.92 -13.62
C VAL A 122 8.22 -10.19 -12.44
N MET A 123 6.96 -10.51 -12.11
CA MET A 123 6.19 -9.83 -11.08
C MET A 123 6.45 -10.35 -9.66
N ILE A 124 6.48 -11.67 -9.52
CA ILE A 124 6.13 -12.32 -8.25
C ILE A 124 7.18 -12.07 -7.16
N GLY A 125 8.47 -12.08 -7.51
CA GLY A 125 9.56 -11.83 -6.56
C GLY A 125 9.48 -10.44 -5.91
N PRO A 126 9.49 -9.36 -6.70
CA PRO A 126 9.35 -8.01 -6.16
C PRO A 126 8.01 -7.80 -5.42
N LEU A 127 6.94 -8.45 -5.85
CA LEU A 127 5.64 -8.38 -5.18
C LEU A 127 5.67 -9.03 -3.79
N LEU A 128 6.34 -10.18 -3.64
CA LEU A 128 6.55 -10.84 -2.35
C LEU A 128 7.41 -9.97 -1.42
N LEU A 129 8.48 -9.36 -1.93
CA LEU A 129 9.31 -8.44 -1.15
C LEU A 129 8.51 -7.21 -0.69
N MET A 130 7.69 -6.63 -1.57
CA MET A 130 6.79 -5.53 -1.22
C MET A 130 5.80 -5.95 -0.13
N GLY A 131 5.17 -7.13 -0.26
CA GLY A 131 4.25 -7.67 0.73
C GLY A 131 4.92 -7.90 2.09
N LEU A 132 6.15 -8.41 2.09
CA LEU A 132 6.97 -8.59 3.29
C LEU A 132 7.23 -7.24 3.98
N LEU A 133 7.70 -6.23 3.24
CA LEU A 133 8.02 -4.90 3.78
C LEU A 133 6.79 -4.22 4.40
N TYR A 134 5.64 -4.23 3.70
CA TYR A 134 4.41 -3.66 4.24
C TYR A 134 3.93 -4.41 5.49
N THR A 135 3.94 -5.74 5.45
CA THR A 135 3.47 -6.56 6.58
C THR A 135 4.38 -6.41 7.79
N SER A 136 5.70 -6.46 7.60
CA SER A 136 6.66 -6.27 8.69
C SER A 136 6.55 -4.87 9.29
N GLY A 137 6.46 -3.84 8.44
CA GLY A 137 6.27 -2.46 8.89
C GLY A 137 4.98 -2.28 9.69
N ALA A 138 3.87 -2.86 9.23
CA ALA A 138 2.58 -2.80 9.91
C ALA A 138 2.63 -3.50 11.28
N ILE A 139 3.31 -4.65 11.38
CA ILE A 139 3.54 -5.37 12.64
C ILE A 139 4.40 -4.53 13.59
N ILE A 140 5.51 -3.94 13.11
CA ILE A 140 6.37 -3.06 13.89
C ILE A 140 5.55 -1.89 14.47
N TYR A 141 4.79 -1.20 13.61
CA TYR A 141 3.92 -0.09 14.02
C TYR A 141 2.84 -0.48 15.04
N ALA A 142 2.22 -1.65 14.85
CA ALA A 142 1.12 -2.11 15.71
C ALA A 142 1.63 -2.59 17.07
N THR A 143 2.78 -3.26 17.10
CA THR A 143 3.38 -3.81 18.32
C THR A 143 4.15 -2.77 19.13
N LYS A 144 4.47 -1.61 18.53
CA LYS A 144 5.31 -0.55 19.11
C LYS A 144 6.72 -1.04 19.43
N PHE A 145 7.24 -1.98 18.64
CA PHE A 145 8.64 -2.39 18.73
C PHE A 145 9.54 -1.37 18.02
N PRO A 146 10.68 -0.97 18.58
CA PRO A 146 11.28 -1.44 19.84
C PRO A 146 10.92 -0.63 21.09
N GLU A 147 10.28 0.54 20.96
CA GLU A 147 10.08 1.49 22.07
C GLU A 147 9.23 0.92 23.22
N ARG A 148 8.37 -0.07 22.95
CA ARG A 148 7.60 -0.79 23.96
C ARG A 148 8.48 -1.53 24.97
N PHE A 149 9.64 -2.03 24.53
CA PHE A 149 10.54 -2.81 25.39
C PHE A 149 11.62 -1.96 26.04
N TYR A 150 11.92 -0.80 25.45
CA TYR A 150 12.95 0.10 25.94
C TYR A 150 12.45 1.55 25.97
N PRO A 151 11.54 1.90 26.92
CA PRO A 151 11.01 3.26 27.03
C PRO A 151 12.13 4.29 27.21
N GLY A 152 12.03 5.43 26.52
CA GLY A 152 13.00 6.53 26.59
C GLY A 152 14.26 6.35 25.71
N ARG A 153 14.50 5.17 25.12
CA ARG A 153 15.69 4.94 24.27
C ARG A 153 15.47 5.28 22.80
N PHE A 154 14.22 5.24 22.35
CA PHE A 154 13.83 5.36 20.94
C PHE A 154 12.97 6.61 20.68
N ASP A 155 13.09 7.64 21.53
CA ASP A 155 12.24 8.83 21.47
C ASP A 155 12.54 9.72 20.26
N LEU A 156 13.81 9.75 19.81
CA LEU A 156 14.26 10.54 18.65
C LEU A 156 14.47 9.71 17.40
N TRP A 157 15.04 8.51 17.54
CA TRP A 157 15.49 7.67 16.42
C TRP A 157 15.00 6.24 16.58
N PHE A 158 14.67 5.61 15.44
CA PHE A 158 14.26 4.22 15.31
C PHE A 158 13.01 3.83 16.12
N SER A 159 12.11 4.78 16.37
CA SER A 159 10.77 4.45 16.88
C SER A 159 10.00 3.61 15.86
N SER A 160 9.04 2.81 16.31
CA SER A 160 8.20 1.97 15.44
C SER A 160 7.57 2.74 14.28
N HIS A 161 7.18 4.00 14.53
CA HIS A 161 6.56 4.86 13.53
C HIS A 161 7.55 5.34 12.46
N GLN A 162 8.81 5.60 12.84
CA GLN A 162 9.87 5.90 11.87
C GLN A 162 10.23 4.67 11.03
N LEU A 163 10.35 3.50 11.66
CA LEU A 163 10.61 2.23 10.96
C LEU A 163 9.48 1.89 9.98
N TRP A 164 8.22 2.12 10.38
CA TRP A 164 7.07 2.01 9.50
C TRP A 164 7.21 2.87 8.24
N HIS A 165 7.53 4.15 8.38
CA HIS A 165 7.74 5.05 7.24
C HIS A 165 8.86 4.59 6.32
N ILE A 166 9.98 4.10 6.88
CA ILE A 166 11.08 3.51 6.09
C ILE A 166 10.58 2.31 5.27
N CYS A 167 9.81 1.40 5.89
CA CYS A 167 9.23 0.26 5.19
C CYS A 167 8.28 0.69 4.07
N VAL A 168 7.43 1.70 4.29
CA VAL A 168 6.50 2.22 3.26
C VAL A 168 7.26 2.78 2.05
N VAL A 169 8.30 3.59 2.28
CA VAL A 169 9.11 4.16 1.19
C VAL A 169 9.86 3.06 0.43
N ALA A 170 10.49 2.12 1.14
CA ALA A 170 11.18 0.99 0.51
C ALA A 170 10.21 0.13 -0.32
N ALA A 171 9.02 -0.19 0.21
CA ALA A 171 8.01 -0.95 -0.50
C ALA A 171 7.49 -0.20 -1.74
N ALA A 172 7.28 1.11 -1.65
CA ALA A 172 6.87 1.94 -2.79
C ALA A 172 7.94 1.96 -3.91
N LEU A 173 9.22 1.99 -3.55
CA LEU A 173 10.33 1.92 -4.52
C LEU A 173 10.42 0.55 -5.19
N VAL A 174 10.32 -0.54 -4.41
CA VAL A 174 10.25 -1.91 -4.93
C VAL A 174 9.06 -2.07 -5.89
N HIS A 175 7.90 -1.56 -5.49
CA HIS A 175 6.70 -1.58 -6.31
C HIS A 175 6.87 -0.79 -7.61
N PHE A 176 7.49 0.40 -7.56
CA PHE A 176 7.74 1.20 -8.75
C PHE A 176 8.69 0.49 -9.72
N ALA A 177 9.77 -0.10 -9.22
CA ALA A 177 10.68 -0.91 -10.03
C ALA A 177 9.96 -2.10 -10.67
N ASN A 178 9.09 -2.80 -9.92
CA ASN A 178 8.28 -3.89 -10.44
C ASN A 178 7.33 -3.44 -11.55
N ALA A 179 6.61 -2.34 -11.35
CA ALA A 179 5.73 -1.78 -12.37
C ALA A 179 6.47 -1.40 -13.66
N LEU A 180 7.70 -0.87 -13.54
CA LEU A 180 8.56 -0.58 -14.68
C LEU A 180 9.01 -1.86 -15.41
N GLN A 181 9.38 -2.90 -14.67
CA GLN A 181 9.73 -4.21 -15.25
C GLN A 181 8.55 -4.83 -16.00
N GLN A 182 7.34 -4.76 -15.44
CA GLN A 182 6.13 -5.22 -16.13
C GLN A 182 5.83 -4.42 -17.39
N TYR A 183 5.96 -3.09 -17.33
CA TYR A 183 5.82 -2.24 -18.51
C TYR A 183 6.80 -2.63 -19.61
N GLN A 184 8.09 -2.82 -19.28
CA GLN A 184 9.12 -3.22 -20.23
C GLN A 184 8.86 -4.60 -20.81
N TRP A 185 8.45 -5.57 -19.99
CA TRP A 185 8.09 -6.91 -20.45
C TRP A 185 6.90 -6.87 -21.41
N ARG A 186 5.86 -6.09 -21.08
CA ARG A 186 4.67 -5.92 -21.93
C ARG A 186 4.98 -5.16 -23.22
N TRP A 187 5.88 -4.19 -23.19
CA TRP A 187 6.32 -3.48 -24.40
C TRP A 187 6.92 -4.42 -25.44
N ASN A 188 7.62 -5.47 -24.97
CA ASN A 188 8.25 -6.47 -25.83
C ASN A 188 7.35 -7.69 -26.11
N THR A 189 6.19 -7.81 -25.45
CA THR A 189 5.32 -9.00 -25.51
C THR A 189 3.87 -8.60 -25.77
N GLN A 190 3.46 -8.62 -27.04
CA GLN A 190 2.09 -8.27 -27.44
C GLN A 190 1.11 -9.41 -27.16
N CYS A 191 -0.19 -9.09 -27.21
CA CYS A 191 -1.23 -10.10 -27.16
C CYS A 191 -1.26 -10.87 -28.48
N GLU A 192 -1.60 -12.15 -28.41
CA GLU A 192 -1.90 -12.93 -29.61
C GLU A 192 -3.11 -12.31 -30.33
N ALA A 193 -3.08 -12.36 -31.67
CA ALA A 193 -4.07 -11.76 -32.55
C ALA A 193 -5.38 -12.57 -32.61
#